data_AF-A0A3N5SYI0-F1
#
_entry.id   AF-A0A3N5SYI0-F1
#
_cell.length_a   1.000
_cell.length_b   1.000
_cell.length_c   1.000
_cell.angle_alpha   90.00
_cell.angle_beta   90.00
_cell.angle_gamma   90.00
#
_symmetry.space_group_name_H-M   'P 1'
#
loop_
_entity.id
_entity.type
_entity.pdbx_description
1 polymer ?
#
loop_
_entity_poly.entity_id
_entity_poly.type
_entity_poly.pdbx_seq_one_letter_code
_entity_poly.pdbx_strand_id
1 'polypeptide(L)' 'MEPDRSLAQWVALSLVPNLGRRSMVRLIEQCGSLDAVFGADEAALRAVPRIGPKLATA' A
#
# COMPACT_ATOMS: atom_id res chain seq x y z
N MET A 1 19.15 -7.35 14.83
CA MET A 1 18.54 -6.11 14.30
C MET A 1 17.37 -6.55 13.45
N GLU A 2 16.15 -6.34 13.92
CA GLU A 2 14.98 -6.46 13.04
C GLU A 2 15.20 -5.43 11.92
N PRO A 3 15.20 -5.82 10.63
CA PRO A 3 15.21 -4.83 9.57
C PRO A 3 14.04 -3.89 9.79
N ASP A 4 14.26 -2.58 9.56
CA ASP A 4 13.20 -1.59 9.69
C ASP A 4 12.02 -2.03 8.82
N ARG A 5 10.97 -2.60 9.45
CA ARG A 5 9.85 -3.25 8.72
C ARG A 5 9.22 -2.27 7.75
N SER A 6 9.24 -0.98 8.09
CA SER A 6 8.81 0.11 7.22
C SER A 6 9.58 0.15 5.90
N LEU A 7 10.90 -0.07 5.92
CA LEU A 7 11.72 -0.11 4.70
C LEU A 7 11.35 -1.30 3.81
N ALA A 8 11.20 -2.50 4.39
CA ALA A 8 10.83 -3.70 3.64
C ALA A 8 9.42 -3.56 3.02
N GLN A 9 8.48 -2.99 3.77
CA GLN A 9 7.13 -2.67 3.31
C GLN A 9 7.14 -1.63 2.17
N TRP A 10 7.97 -0.60 2.27
CA TRP A 10 8.18 0.37 1.19
C TRP A 10 8.74 -0.26 -0.08
N VAL A 11 9.73 -1.15 0.06
CA VAL A 11 10.31 -1.88 -1.07
C VAL A 11 9.25 -2.77 -1.70
N ALA A 12 8.51 -3.55 -0.92
CA ALA A 12 7.45 -4.43 -1.42
C ALA A 12 6.35 -3.65 -2.17
N LEU A 13 5.90 -2.50 -1.64
CA LEU A 13 4.95 -1.63 -2.34
C LEU A 13 5.54 -1.04 -3.63
N SER A 14 6.82 -0.68 -3.64
CA SER A 14 7.48 -0.15 -4.85
C SER A 14 7.58 -1.18 -5.99
N LEU A 15 7.49 -2.47 -5.68
CA LEU A 15 7.45 -3.55 -6.67
C LEU A 15 6.07 -3.68 -7.34
N VAL A 16 5.01 -3.10 -6.74
CA VAL A 16 3.67 -3.14 -7.31
C VAL A 16 3.62 -2.24 -8.54
N PRO A 17 3.36 -2.80 -9.73
CA PRO A 17 3.36 -2.04 -10.96
C PRO A 17 2.24 -0.99 -10.95
N ASN A 18 2.57 0.25 -11.32
CA ASN A 18 1.70 1.44 -11.26
C ASN A 18 1.41 1.98 -9.85
N LEU A 19 2.06 1.45 -8.80
CA LEU A 19 1.98 2.02 -7.46
C LEU A 19 3.00 3.18 -7.31
N GLY A 20 2.59 4.36 -7.74
CA GLY A 20 3.39 5.57 -7.57
C GLY A 20 3.39 6.10 -6.13
N ARG A 21 4.36 6.96 -5.81
CA ARG A 21 4.48 7.66 -4.50
C ARG A 21 3.17 8.30 -4.03
N ARG A 22 2.40 8.90 -4.95
CA ARG A 22 1.10 9.53 -4.67
C ARG A 22 0.04 8.53 -4.22
N SER A 23 -0.01 7.34 -4.82
CA SER A 23 -0.94 6.27 -4.44
C SER A 23 -0.56 5.71 -3.07
N MET A 24 0.74 5.58 -2.81
CA MET A 24 1.27 5.11 -1.54
C MET A 24 0.97 6.07 -0.39
N VAL A 25 1.15 7.38 -0.59
CA VAL A 25 0.76 8.40 0.39
C VAL A 25 -0.72 8.30 0.73
N ARG A 26 -1.60 8.15 -0.29
CA ARG A 26 -3.05 8.00 -0.05
C ARG A 26 -3.41 6.72 0.69
N LEU A 27 -2.75 5.61 0.36
CA LEU A 27 -2.94 4.35 1.07
C LEU A 27 -2.57 4.49 2.55
N ILE A 28 -1.45 5.15 2.84
CA ILE A 28 -1.00 5.41 4.22
C ILE A 28 -1.93 6.41 4.92
N GLU A 29 -2.39 7.47 4.23
CA GLU A 29 -3.35 8.43 4.80
C GLU A 29 -4.69 7.76 5.14
N GLN A 30 -5.12 6.77 4.35
CA GLN A 30 -6.43 6.13 4.52
C GLN A 30 -6.39 4.89 5.41
N CYS A 31 -5.30 4.12 5.40
CA CYS A 31 -5.11 2.96 6.28
C CYS A 31 -4.38 3.33 7.59
N GLY A 32 -3.77 4.51 7.67
CA GLY A 32 -3.05 5.03 8.83
C GLY A 32 -1.59 4.60 8.94
N SER A 33 -1.19 3.48 8.35
CA SER A 33 0.20 2.99 8.37
C SER A 33 0.48 2.00 7.24
N LEU A 34 1.77 1.78 6.93
CA LEU A 34 2.17 0.75 5.97
C LEU A 34 1.71 -0.65 6.39
N ASP A 35 1.81 -0.97 7.68
CA ASP A 35 1.38 -2.26 8.21
C ASP A 35 -0.13 -2.49 7.98
N ALA A 36 -0.94 -1.46 8.23
CA ALA A 36 -2.36 -1.50 7.94
C ALA A 36 -2.68 -1.63 6.44
N VAL A 37 -1.82 -1.14 5.54
CA VAL A 37 -1.96 -1.35 4.08
C VAL A 37 -1.72 -2.81 3.71
N PHE A 38 -0.71 -3.45 4.28
CA PHE A 38 -0.43 -4.87 4.05
C PHE A 38 -1.47 -5.81 4.67
N GLY A 39 -2.13 -5.38 5.74
CA GLY A 39 -3.25 -6.09 6.37
C GLY A 39 -4.63 -5.72 5.82
N ALA A 40 -4.72 -4.77 4.89
CA ALA A 40 -6.00 -4.31 4.35
C ALA A 40 -6.57 -5.31 3.34
N ASP A 41 -7.88 -5.54 3.46
CA ASP A 41 -8.62 -6.37 2.52
C ASP A 41 -8.81 -5.68 1.16
N GLU A 42 -9.07 -6.44 0.09
CA GLU A 42 -9.21 -5.89 -1.28
C GLU A 42 -10.28 -4.80 -1.34
N ALA A 43 -11.38 -4.97 -0.60
CA ALA A 43 -12.46 -3.99 -0.51
C ALA A 43 -12.01 -2.66 0.12
N ALA A 44 -11.15 -2.71 1.14
CA ALA A 44 -10.59 -1.53 1.78
C ALA A 44 -9.59 -0.82 0.87
N LEU A 45 -8.75 -1.58 0.15
CA LEU A 45 -7.82 -1.04 -0.85
C LEU A 45 -8.57 -0.36 -2.00
N ARG A 46 -9.66 -0.95 -2.50
CA ARG A 46 -10.52 -0.36 -3.55
C ARG A 46 -11.23 0.92 -3.13
N ALA A 47 -11.48 1.11 -1.84
CA ALA A 47 -12.06 2.34 -1.32
C ALA A 47 -11.10 3.54 -1.41
N VAL A 48 -9.81 3.30 -1.67
CA VAL A 48 -8.80 4.36 -1.79
C VAL A 48 -8.86 5.03 -3.17
N PRO A 49 -9.02 6.36 -3.25
CA PRO A 49 -9.14 7.07 -4.52
C PRO A 49 -7.88 6.89 -5.39
N ARG A 50 -8.06 6.37 -6.61
CA ARG A 50 -7.02 5.98 -7.60
C ARG A 50 -6.34 4.62 -7.37
N ILE A 51 -6.74 3.85 -6.36
CA ILE A 51 -6.38 2.43 -6.28
C ILE A 51 -7.41 1.66 -7.12
N GLY A 52 -7.07 1.47 -8.39
CA GLY A 52 -7.90 0.70 -9.31
C GLY A 52 -7.89 -0.79 -8.97
N PRO A 53 -8.81 -1.59 -9.55
CA PRO A 53 -8.92 -3.02 -9.27
C PRO A 53 -7.62 -3.80 -9.52
N LYS A 54 -6.77 -3.35 -10.45
CA LYS A 54 -5.44 -3.95 -10.72
C LYS A 54 -4.43 -3.77 -9.58
N LEU A 55 -4.56 -2.71 -8.78
CA LEU A 55 -3.69 -2.45 -7.64
C LEU A 55 -4.20 -3.14 -6.37
N ALA A 56 -5.50 -3.39 -6.27
CA ALA A 56 -6.10 -4.05 -5.12
C ALA A 56 -5.91 -5.59 -5.14
N THR A 57 -5.66 -6.16 -6.32
CA THR A 57 -5.45 -7.60 -6.53
C THR A 57 -3.96 -8.00 -6.67
N ALA A 58 -3.04 -7.05 -6.51
CA ALA A 58 -1.60 -7.23 -6.73
C ALA A 58 -0.90 -7.68 -5.45
#